data_AF-A0A1S2HHJ9-F1
#
_entry.id   AF-A0A1S2HHJ9-F1
#
_cell.length_a   1.000
_cell.length_b   1.000
_cell.length_c   1.000
_cell.angle_alpha   90.00
_cell.angle_beta   90.00
_cell.angle_gamma   90.00
#
_symmetry.space_group_name_H-M   'P 1'
#
loop_
_entity.id
_entity.type
_entity.pdbx_description
1 polymer ?
#
loop_
_entity_poly.entity_id
_entity_poly.type
_entity_poly.pdbx_seq_one_letter_code
_entity_poly.pdbx_strand_id
1 'polypeptide(L)'
;MPEFRVFAPSQPTDGSTVKGPASYFPSIERTYGRPVQEWLDLANERLDGETHMQVVAWLKTEHGLGHGHANAVVAYVKAARA
;
A
#
# COMPACT_ATOMS: atom_id res chain seq x y z
N MET A 1 -19.34 -6.94 0.38
CA MET A 1 -18.08 -7.22 1.11
C MET A 1 -17.02 -7.49 0.05
N PRO A 2 -15.93 -6.73 -0.05
CA PRO A 2 -14.83 -7.13 -0.92
C PRO A 2 -14.20 -8.40 -0.30
N GLU A 3 -14.38 -9.54 -0.95
CA GLU A 3 -13.97 -10.86 -0.44
C GLU A 3 -12.46 -11.10 -0.47
N PHE A 4 -11.69 -10.14 -0.99
CA PHE A 4 -10.23 -10.19 -1.09
C PHE A 4 -9.63 -9.02 -0.32
N ARG A 5 -9.38 -9.19 0.99
CA ARG A 5 -8.58 -8.24 1.76
C ARG A 5 -7.11 -8.57 1.59
N VAL A 6 -6.33 -7.63 1.06
CA VAL A 6 -4.87 -7.76 1.02
C VAL A 6 -4.31 -7.42 2.39
N PHE A 7 -3.69 -8.41 3.04
CA PHE A 7 -3.03 -8.21 4.33
C PHE A 7 -1.61 -7.70 4.16
N ALA A 8 -1.21 -6.77 5.01
CA ALA A 8 0.17 -6.33 5.09
C ALA A 8 1.06 -7.54 5.48
N PRO A 9 2.25 -7.69 4.87
CA PRO A 9 3.16 -8.74 5.26
C PRO A 9 3.66 -8.43 6.67
N SER A 10 3.69 -9.44 7.54
CA SER A 10 4.28 -9.32 8.87
C SER A 10 5.73 -8.83 8.73
N GLN A 11 6.01 -7.62 9.21
CA GLN A 11 7.36 -7.06 9.16
C GLN A 11 8.29 -7.97 9.97
N PRO A 12 9.39 -8.50 9.40
CA PRO A 12 10.36 -9.27 10.15
C PRO A 12 11.00 -8.36 11.19
N THR A 13 10.89 -8.73 12.45
CA THR A 13 11.42 -7.99 13.61
C THR A 13 12.95 -8.08 13.70
N ASP A 14 13.58 -8.89 12.84
CA ASP A 14 14.99 -9.29 12.88
C ASP A 14 15.92 -8.39 12.03
N GLY A 15 15.45 -7.25 11.53
CA GLY A 15 16.27 -6.35 10.70
C GLY A 15 16.62 -6.88 9.31
N SER A 16 16.10 -8.04 8.94
CA SER A 16 16.13 -8.57 7.58
C SER A 16 15.37 -7.62 6.64
N THR A 17 16.05 -7.10 5.62
CA THR A 17 15.42 -6.24 4.61
C THR A 17 14.35 -7.03 3.86
N VAL A 18 13.08 -6.73 4.14
CA VAL A 18 11.98 -7.16 3.28
C VAL A 18 12.32 -6.67 1.88
N LYS A 19 12.30 -7.54 0.87
CA LYS A 19 12.55 -7.13 -0.51
C LYS A 19 11.24 -6.70 -1.16
N GLY A 20 11.28 -5.64 -1.96
CA GLY A 20 10.15 -5.17 -2.76
C GLY A 20 9.32 -4.05 -2.10
N PRO A 21 8.08 -3.80 -2.55
CA PRO A 21 7.29 -2.66 -2.09
C PRO A 21 7.02 -2.64 -0.57
N ALA A 22 7.05 -3.81 0.07
CA ALA A 22 6.90 -3.94 1.52
C ALA A 22 8.07 -3.34 2.34
N SER A 23 9.25 -3.09 1.75
CA SER A 23 10.34 -2.36 2.43
C SER A 23 9.96 -0.92 2.77
N TYR A 24 9.02 -0.33 2.03
CA TYR A 24 8.60 1.06 2.22
C TYR A 24 7.56 1.20 3.34
N PHE A 25 6.93 0.12 3.77
CA PHE A 25 5.81 0.15 4.72
C PHE A 25 6.18 0.77 6.07
N PRO A 26 7.31 0.43 6.73
CA PRO A 26 7.69 1.06 7.99
C PRO A 26 7.92 2.57 7.86
N SER A 27 8.43 3.02 6.71
CA SER A 27 8.64 4.44 6.42
C SER A 27 7.33 5.17 6.17
N ILE A 28 6.37 4.54 5.47
CA ILE A 28 5.02 5.07 5.27
C ILE A 28 4.33 5.25 6.62
N GLU A 29 4.35 4.23 7.48
CA GLU A 29 3.73 4.29 8.80
C GLU A 29 4.33 5.39 9.67
N ARG A 30 5.66 5.53 9.69
CA ARG A 30 6.33 6.65 10.38
C ARG A 30 6.01 8.01 9.79
N THR A 31 5.88 8.11 8.48
CA THR A 31 5.68 9.39 7.79
C THR A 31 4.25 9.90 7.94
N TYR A 32 3.27 9.00 7.81
CA TYR A 32 1.85 9.36 7.81
C TYR A 32 1.13 9.04 9.12
N GLY A 33 1.78 8.36 10.07
CA GLY A 33 1.21 8.05 11.39
C GLY A 33 0.02 7.09 11.36
N ARG A 34 -0.21 6.39 10.24
CA ARG A 34 -1.31 5.44 10.05
C ARG A 34 -0.74 4.08 9.65
N PRO A 35 -1.32 2.97 10.15
CA PRO A 35 -0.82 1.63 9.84
C PRO A 35 -0.93 1.35 8.34
N VAL A 36 0.04 0.60 7.80
CA VAL A 36 0.09 0.35 6.35
C VAL A 36 -1.13 -0.42 5.85
N GLN A 37 -1.71 -1.23 6.72
CA GLN A 37 -2.94 -1.97 6.44
C GLN A 37 -4.09 -1.06 5.99
N GLU A 38 -4.21 0.15 6.55
CA GLU A 38 -5.24 1.12 6.14
C GLU A 38 -5.02 1.57 4.69
N TRP A 39 -3.77 1.83 4.31
CA TRP A 39 -3.42 2.22 2.95
C TRP A 39 -3.68 1.10 1.95
N LEU A 40 -3.38 -0.14 2.34
CA LEU A 40 -3.65 -1.33 1.53
C LEU A 40 -5.15 -1.57 1.34
N ASP A 41 -5.96 -1.38 2.38
CA ASP A 41 -7.42 -1.53 2.33
C ASP A 41 -8.02 -0.51 1.34
N LEU A 42 -7.65 0.77 1.50
CA LEU A 42 -8.09 1.85 0.62
C LEU A 42 -7.69 1.60 -0.84
N ALA A 43 -6.44 1.19 -1.08
CA ALA A 43 -5.96 0.89 -2.43
C ALA A 43 -6.66 -0.33 -3.02
N ASN A 44 -6.98 -1.34 -2.21
CA ASN A 44 -7.67 -2.55 -2.63
C ASN A 44 -9.13 -2.29 -3.01
N GLU A 45 -9.85 -1.52 -2.21
CA GLU A 45 -11.22 -1.09 -2.53
C GLU A 45 -11.26 -0.31 -3.84
N ARG A 46 -10.30 0.60 -4.03
CA ARG A 46 -10.20 1.46 -5.22
C ARG A 46 -9.82 0.68 -6.47
N LEU A 47 -8.85 -0.23 -6.38
CA LEU A 47 -8.38 -1.04 -7.50
C LEU A 47 -9.47 -1.97 -8.07
N ASP A 48 -10.62 -2.13 -7.40
CA ASP A 48 -11.75 -2.90 -7.93
C ASP A 48 -12.40 -2.22 -9.14
N GLY A 49 -12.47 -0.88 -9.13
CA GLY A 49 -13.05 -0.08 -10.21
C GLY A 49 -12.07 0.84 -10.93
N GLU A 50 -10.85 1.02 -10.39
CA GLU A 50 -9.87 1.97 -10.91
C GLU A 50 -8.55 1.30 -11.32
N THR A 51 -7.85 1.93 -12.26
CA THR A 51 -6.52 1.49 -12.68
C THR A 51 -5.45 1.87 -11.66
N HIS A 52 -4.33 1.15 -11.68
CA HIS A 52 -3.15 1.43 -10.85
C HIS A 52 -2.79 2.92 -10.78
N MET A 53 -2.74 3.58 -11.94
CA MET A 53 -2.35 4.99 -12.03
C MET A 53 -3.38 5.93 -11.38
N GLN A 54 -4.67 5.60 -11.48
CA GLN A 54 -5.74 6.38 -10.84
C GLN A 54 -5.65 6.27 -9.32
N VAL A 55 -5.46 5.06 -8.78
CA VAL A 55 -5.32 4.88 -7.33
C VAL A 55 -4.06 5.55 -6.80
N VAL A 56 -2.94 5.49 -7.54
CA VAL A 56 -1.71 6.22 -7.18
C VAL A 56 -1.96 7.73 -7.17
N ALA A 57 -2.63 8.27 -8.18
CA ALA A 57 -2.96 9.69 -8.22
C ALA A 57 -3.86 10.09 -7.05
N TRP A 58 -4.87 9.29 -6.75
CA TRP A 58 -5.80 9.51 -5.65
C TRP A 58 -5.12 9.51 -4.27
N LEU A 59 -4.24 8.54 -4.00
CA LEU A 59 -3.44 8.50 -2.77
C LEU A 59 -2.54 9.74 -2.63
N LYS A 60 -2.04 10.28 -3.75
CA LYS A 60 -1.24 11.51 -3.74
C LYS A 60 -2.10 12.74 -3.47
N THR A 61 -3.28 12.85 -4.07
CA THR A 61 -4.13 14.05 -3.97
C THR A 61 -4.91 14.10 -2.67
N GLU A 62 -5.58 13.01 -2.30
CA GLU A 62 -6.44 12.99 -1.10
C GLU A 62 -5.63 12.79 0.18
N HIS A 63 -4.55 12.03 0.12
CA HIS A 63 -3.81 11.62 1.30
C HIS A 63 -2.38 12.17 1.36
N GLY A 64 -1.94 12.92 0.35
CA GLY A 64 -0.61 13.50 0.32
C GLY A 64 0.51 12.47 0.28
N LEU A 65 0.24 11.23 -0.16
CA LEU A 65 1.30 10.22 -0.26
C LEU A 65 2.35 10.66 -1.29
N GLY A 66 3.63 10.45 -0.97
CA GLY A 66 4.72 10.65 -1.91
C GLY A 66 4.62 9.64 -3.06
N HIS A 67 5.18 9.97 -4.24
CA HIS A 67 5.08 9.12 -5.44
C HIS A 67 5.56 7.68 -5.16
N GLY A 68 6.72 7.52 -4.52
CA GLY A 68 7.26 6.20 -4.18
C GLY A 68 6.39 5.43 -3.20
N HIS A 69 5.81 6.11 -2.20
CA HIS A 69 4.94 5.51 -1.20
C HIS A 69 3.61 5.04 -1.81
N ALA A 70 2.95 5.91 -2.59
CA ALA A 70 1.71 5.56 -3.27
C ALA A 70 1.92 4.39 -4.24
N ASN A 71 2.99 4.43 -5.03
CA ASN A 71 3.28 3.35 -5.98
C ASN A 71 3.57 2.02 -5.28
N ALA A 72 4.29 2.04 -4.14
CA ALA A 72 4.58 0.83 -3.37
C ALA A 72 3.30 0.16 -2.82
N VAL A 73 2.38 0.95 -2.26
CA VAL A 73 1.09 0.46 -1.74
C VAL A 73 0.28 -0.18 -2.87
N VAL A 74 0.04 0.55 -3.97
CA VAL A 74 -0.81 0.07 -5.06
C VAL A 74 -0.17 -1.12 -5.78
N ALA A 75 1.15 -1.11 -5.99
CA ALA A 75 1.86 -2.24 -6.60
C ALA A 75 1.78 -3.50 -5.73
N TYR A 76 1.88 -3.37 -4.41
CA TYR A 76 1.74 -4.50 -3.49
C TYR A 76 0.33 -5.09 -3.56
N VAL A 77 -0.70 -4.26 -3.47
CA VAL A 77 -2.10 -4.71 -3.56
C VAL A 77 -2.37 -5.37 -4.91
N LYS A 78 -1.92 -4.75 -6.01
CA LYS A 78 -2.08 -5.31 -7.35
C LYS A 78 -1.36 -6.65 -7.52
N ALA A 79 -0.16 -6.79 -6.97
CA ALA A 79 0.60 -8.04 -6.99
C ALA A 79 -0.07 -9.14 -6.13
N ALA A 80 -0.74 -8.78 -5.04
CA ALA A 80 -1.48 -9.73 -4.20
C ALA A 80 -2.84 -10.16 -4.79
N ARG A 81 -3.40 -9.38 -5.72
CA ARG A 81 -4.63 -9.71 -6.47
C ARG A 81 -4.38 -10.49 -7.76
N ALA A 82 -3.12 -10.53 -8.24
CA ALA A 82 -2.70 -11.23 -9.44
C ALA A 82 -2.53 -12.73 -9.17
#